data_AF-A0A382TAV0-F1
#
_entry.id   AF-A0A382TAV0-F1
#
_cell.length_a   1.000
_cell.length_b   1.000
_cell.length_c   1.000
_cell.angle_alpha   90.00
_cell.angle_beta   90.00
_cell.angle_gamma   90.00
#
_symmetry.space_group_name_H-M   'P 1'
#
loop_
_entity.id
_entity.type
_entity.pdbx_description
1 polymer ?
#
loop_
_entity_poly.entity_id
_entity_poly.type
_entity_poly.pdbx_seq_one_letter_code
_entity_poly.pdbx_strand_id
1 'polypeptide(L)'
;MFFPIFTVAQGWDMPRTPDGQPNMQGIWSNASQTPLSRPAEYGNKGFLTLEEAQAQMQGWQDRYDQSGQAIAGDREAPTDGNSNLGYNSFWWDPRTNAIEINGEYRTSIIVSTANGQIPYIGGENPRNDLRSKWLSQPNVEAYDGHEVRPLAERCLMTFSSGAGPPMLPTLYNNNYQIVQTQNYVMILVEMVHDARIIPLDKDPNLRDMEKWMGDSVGYWENDTLVVQTKNFHPQQSFRGSSDQMIVTERFELLSEDKIKYSFTIEDPLTFTQP
;
A
#
# COMPACT_ATOMS: atom_id res chain seq x y z
N MET A 1 0.67 -7.35 57.94
CA MET A 1 1.12 -8.06 56.72
C MET A 1 0.41 -7.38 55.56
N PHE A 2 1.10 -6.51 54.83
CA PHE A 2 0.53 -5.82 53.67
C PHE A 2 0.85 -6.64 52.43
N PHE A 3 -0.17 -7.12 51.74
CA PHE A 3 -0.01 -7.76 50.43
C PHE A 3 -0.10 -6.67 49.35
N PRO A 4 0.87 -6.59 48.42
CA PRO A 4 0.72 -5.77 47.24
C PRO A 4 -0.32 -6.44 46.32
N ILE A 5 -1.33 -5.67 45.92
CA ILE A 5 -2.18 -6.03 44.78
C ILE A 5 -1.40 -5.60 43.55
N PHE A 6 -0.83 -6.56 42.82
CA PHE A 6 -0.33 -6.31 41.48
C PHE A 6 -1.54 -6.23 40.56
N THR A 7 -1.85 -5.02 40.09
CA THR A 7 -2.74 -4.83 38.95
C THR A 7 -1.99 -5.32 37.72
N VAL A 8 -2.28 -6.55 37.28
CA VAL A 8 -1.82 -7.03 35.99
C VAL A 8 -2.61 -6.25 34.95
N ALA A 9 -1.95 -5.41 34.15
CA ALA A 9 -2.55 -4.86 32.95
C ALA A 9 -3.05 -6.06 32.13
N GLN A 10 -4.35 -6.09 31.82
CA GLN A 10 -4.97 -7.23 31.16
C GLN A 10 -4.33 -7.37 29.78
N GLY A 11 -3.50 -8.40 29.61
CA GLY A 11 -2.85 -8.69 28.33
C GLY A 11 -3.93 -8.90 27.28
N TRP A 12 -3.79 -8.25 26.13
CA TRP A 12 -4.67 -8.50 25.00
C TRP A 12 -4.56 -9.97 24.60
N ASP A 13 -5.72 -10.64 24.51
CA ASP A 13 -5.82 -12.01 24.05
C ASP A 13 -6.25 -12.00 22.58
N MET A 14 -5.42 -12.57 21.71
CA MET A 14 -5.62 -12.49 20.27
C MET A 14 -6.87 -13.26 19.85
N PRO A 15 -7.89 -12.62 19.24
CA PRO A 15 -9.09 -13.31 18.83
C PRO A 15 -8.75 -14.35 17.76
N ARG A 16 -9.37 -15.53 17.87
CA ARG A 16 -9.18 -16.65 16.94
C ARG A 16 -10.46 -16.98 16.19
N THR A 17 -10.31 -17.44 14.96
CA THR A 17 -11.37 -18.07 14.18
C THR A 17 -11.68 -19.48 14.73
N PRO A 18 -12.79 -20.12 14.34
CA PRO A 18 -13.11 -21.48 14.79
C PRO A 18 -12.05 -22.55 14.47
N ASP A 19 -11.24 -22.33 13.44
CA ASP A 19 -10.09 -23.16 13.02
C ASP A 19 -8.77 -22.77 13.70
N GLY A 20 -8.79 -21.84 14.65
CA GLY A 20 -7.65 -21.51 15.53
C GLY A 20 -6.70 -20.45 15.00
N GLN A 21 -6.96 -19.88 13.82
CA GLN A 21 -6.12 -18.84 13.22
C GLN A 21 -6.46 -17.45 13.77
N PRO A 22 -5.53 -16.48 13.74
CA PRO A 22 -5.81 -15.09 14.08
C PRO A 22 -7.00 -14.53 13.29
N ASN A 23 -7.99 -14.00 14.01
CA ASN A 23 -9.18 -13.40 13.42
C ASN A 23 -8.90 -11.94 13.03
N MET A 24 -8.55 -11.73 11.77
CA MET A 24 -8.31 -10.43 11.15
C MET A 24 -9.55 -9.88 10.41
N GLN A 25 -10.71 -10.53 10.54
CA GLN A 25 -11.93 -10.06 9.87
C GLN A 25 -12.31 -8.66 10.34
N GLY A 26 -12.66 -7.80 9.40
CA GLY A 26 -13.05 -6.43 9.73
C GLY A 26 -12.75 -5.45 8.61
N ILE A 27 -12.89 -4.17 8.94
CA ILE A 27 -12.53 -3.05 8.09
C ILE A 27 -11.27 -2.42 8.65
N TRP A 28 -10.27 -2.32 7.80
CA TRP A 28 -8.93 -1.82 8.12
C TRP A 28 -8.58 -0.65 7.23
N SER A 29 -7.64 0.19 7.68
CA SER A 29 -7.09 1.24 6.83
C SER A 29 -5.58 1.28 6.91
N ASN A 30 -4.93 1.49 5.77
CA ASN A 30 -3.48 1.71 5.68
C ASN A 30 -3.12 3.19 5.46
N ALA A 31 -4.08 4.12 5.56
CA ALA A 31 -3.84 5.51 5.21
C ALA A 31 -2.73 6.13 6.06
N SER A 32 -1.78 6.77 5.39
CA SER A 32 -0.56 7.30 6.00
C SER A 32 0.10 8.33 5.09
N GLN A 33 0.78 9.30 5.70
CA GLN A 33 1.70 10.22 5.03
C GLN A 33 3.14 9.70 4.91
N THR A 34 3.43 8.51 5.45
CA THR A 34 4.77 7.92 5.29
C THR A 34 5.00 7.57 3.82
N PRO A 35 6.00 8.18 3.16
CA PRO A 35 6.22 7.97 1.74
C PRO A 35 6.80 6.58 1.47
N LEU A 36 6.62 6.07 0.25
CA LEU A 36 7.23 4.81 -0.18
C LEU A 36 8.77 4.86 -0.04
N SER A 37 9.39 5.85 -0.70
CA SER A 37 10.83 6.10 -0.65
C SER A 37 11.15 7.22 0.31
N ARG A 38 12.31 7.14 0.98
CA ARG A 38 12.71 8.17 1.94
C ARG A 38 13.05 9.50 1.27
N PRO A 39 12.55 10.63 1.77
CA PRO A 39 13.00 11.94 1.33
C PRO A 39 14.50 12.14 1.54
N ALA A 40 15.16 12.82 0.60
CA ALA A 40 16.62 12.96 0.58
C ALA A 40 17.15 13.68 1.82
N GLU A 41 16.38 14.61 2.40
CA GLU A 41 16.69 15.35 3.61
C GLU A 41 16.91 14.47 4.84
N TYR A 42 16.35 13.25 4.87
CA TYR A 42 16.54 12.32 5.97
C TYR A 42 17.77 11.42 5.78
N GLY A 43 18.34 11.31 4.57
CA GLY A 43 19.48 10.42 4.30
C GLY A 43 19.25 8.99 4.81
N ASN A 44 20.03 8.57 5.80
CA ASN A 44 19.92 7.24 6.42
C ASN A 44 19.07 7.20 7.70
N LYS A 45 18.42 8.32 8.06
CA LYS A 45 17.54 8.39 9.24
C LYS A 45 16.24 7.63 8.97
N GLY A 46 16.16 6.39 9.48
CA GLY A 46 15.01 5.50 9.29
C GLY A 46 13.77 5.87 10.11
N PHE A 47 13.96 6.60 11.21
CA PHE A 47 12.89 6.93 12.14
C PHE A 47 12.94 8.39 12.59
N LEU A 48 11.76 8.95 12.84
CA LEU A 48 11.56 10.25 13.46
C LEU A 48 11.38 10.06 14.97
N THR A 49 11.79 11.07 15.74
CA THR A 49 11.37 11.17 17.14
C THR A 49 9.86 11.45 17.22
N LEU A 50 9.26 11.24 18.39
CA LEU A 50 7.85 11.57 18.61
C LEU A 50 7.55 13.04 18.29
N GLU A 51 8.43 13.96 18.71
CA GLU A 51 8.28 15.40 18.46
C GLU A 51 8.31 15.73 16.97
N GLU A 52 9.26 15.15 16.23
CA GLU A 52 9.38 15.36 14.78
C GLU A 52 8.18 14.78 14.03
N ALA A 53 7.73 13.58 14.42
CA ALA A 53 6.54 12.96 13.84
C ALA A 53 5.30 13.81 14.11
N GLN A 54 5.10 14.28 15.35
CA GLN A 54 3.97 15.15 15.70
C GLN A 54 3.99 16.45 14.91
N ALA A 55 5.15 17.10 14.78
CA ALA A 55 5.29 18.31 13.98
C ALA A 55 4.93 18.06 12.50
N GLN A 56 5.36 16.92 11.93
CA GLN A 56 5.03 16.56 10.56
C GLN A 56 3.54 16.25 10.38
N MET A 57 2.93 15.47 11.28
CA MET A 57 1.50 15.15 11.25
C MET A 57 0.65 16.41 11.38
N GLN A 58 1.03 17.34 12.27
CA GLN A 58 0.37 18.63 12.41
C GLN A 58 0.51 19.49 11.14
N GLY A 59 1.71 19.55 10.55
CA GLY A 59 1.93 20.28 9.31
C GLY A 59 1.09 19.76 8.14
N TRP A 60 0.85 18.44 8.07
CA TRP A 60 -0.10 17.85 7.12
C TRP A 60 -1.54 18.24 7.43
N GLN A 61 -1.94 18.18 8.70
CA GLN A 61 -3.28 18.59 9.12
C GLN A 61 -3.56 20.04 8.74
N ASP A 62 -2.66 20.96 9.11
CA ASP A 62 -2.79 22.40 8.83
C ASP A 62 -2.88 22.66 7.32
N ARG A 63 -2.06 21.96 6.53
CA ARG A 63 -2.10 22.06 5.06
C ARG A 63 -3.45 21.62 4.51
N TYR A 64 -3.95 20.46 4.93
CA TYR A 64 -5.23 19.93 4.44
C TYR A 64 -6.44 20.72 4.94
N ASP A 65 -6.37 21.29 6.15
CA ASP A 65 -7.41 22.17 6.68
C ASP A 65 -7.45 23.49 5.90
N GLN A 66 -6.29 24.03 5.55
CA GLN A 66 -6.18 25.24 4.73
C GLN A 66 -6.65 25.01 3.29
N SER A 67 -6.16 23.96 2.61
CA SER A 67 -6.61 23.63 1.26
C SER A 67 -8.03 23.06 1.23
N GLY A 68 -8.54 22.66 2.39
CA GLY A 68 -9.86 22.11 2.69
C GLY A 68 -10.98 23.14 2.73
N GLN A 69 -10.62 24.43 2.86
CA GLN A 69 -11.59 25.50 3.07
C GLN A 69 -12.56 25.63 1.90
N ALA A 70 -13.82 25.95 2.21
CA ALA A 70 -14.83 26.19 1.19
C ALA A 70 -14.37 27.31 0.25
N ILE A 71 -14.42 27.03 -1.05
CA ILE A 71 -14.22 28.03 -2.10
C ILE A 71 -15.54 28.73 -2.40
N ALA A 72 -15.48 30.01 -2.80
CA ALA A 72 -16.66 30.76 -3.18
C ALA A 72 -17.33 30.11 -4.41
N GLY A 73 -18.65 29.92 -4.37
CA GLY A 73 -19.39 29.24 -5.44
C GLY A 73 -19.47 30.01 -6.76
N ASP A 74 -19.18 31.31 -6.72
CA ASP A 74 -19.10 32.23 -7.86
C ASP A 74 -17.67 32.44 -8.38
N ARG A 75 -16.71 31.63 -7.91
CA ARG A 75 -15.34 31.64 -8.42
C ARG A 75 -15.31 31.32 -9.92
N GLU A 76 -14.60 32.15 -10.67
CA GLU A 76 -14.24 31.88 -12.06
C GLU A 76 -13.34 30.65 -12.22
N ALA A 77 -13.40 30.00 -13.37
CA ALA A 77 -12.53 28.88 -13.68
C ALA A 77 -11.04 29.32 -13.65
N PRO A 78 -10.10 28.46 -13.21
CA PRO A 78 -8.67 28.76 -13.30
C PRO A 78 -8.24 29.10 -14.72
N THR A 79 -7.54 30.20 -14.89
CA THR A 79 -7.07 30.69 -16.20
C THR A 79 -5.70 30.15 -16.60
N ASP A 80 -5.02 29.45 -15.69
CA ASP A 80 -3.70 28.85 -15.90
C ASP A 80 -3.76 27.47 -16.60
N GLY A 81 -4.96 27.01 -16.94
CA GLY A 81 -5.19 25.68 -17.53
C GLY A 81 -5.04 24.53 -16.53
N ASN A 82 -4.85 24.83 -15.24
CA ASN A 82 -4.67 23.81 -14.21
C ASN A 82 -6.02 23.32 -13.68
N SER A 83 -6.59 22.33 -14.37
CA SER A 83 -7.85 21.69 -13.95
C SER A 83 -7.76 20.94 -12.62
N ASN A 84 -6.55 20.67 -12.08
CA ASN A 84 -6.38 20.02 -10.78
C ASN A 84 -6.87 20.88 -9.61
N LEU A 85 -7.09 22.19 -9.82
CA LEU A 85 -7.70 23.09 -8.84
C LEU A 85 -9.21 22.88 -8.66
N GLY A 86 -9.82 21.92 -9.36
CA GLY A 86 -11.22 21.53 -9.17
C GLY A 86 -11.45 20.61 -7.97
N TYR A 87 -10.42 19.88 -7.51
CA TYR A 87 -10.50 19.02 -6.33
C TYR A 87 -9.85 19.71 -5.13
N ASN A 88 -10.68 20.00 -4.13
CA ASN A 88 -10.26 20.51 -2.82
C ASN A 88 -9.92 19.32 -1.90
N SER A 89 -8.94 19.46 -1.00
CA SER A 89 -8.54 18.40 -0.06
C SER A 89 -9.63 17.95 0.91
N PHE A 90 -10.71 18.72 1.05
CA PHE A 90 -11.94 18.28 1.73
C PHE A 90 -12.47 16.95 1.18
N TRP A 91 -12.27 16.68 -0.10
CA TRP A 91 -12.70 15.45 -0.76
C TRP A 91 -11.65 14.33 -0.73
N TRP A 92 -10.52 14.55 -0.08
CA TRP A 92 -9.47 13.54 0.05
C TRP A 92 -9.53 12.91 1.45
N ASP A 93 -9.15 11.64 1.57
CA ASP A 93 -8.86 10.95 2.84
C ASP A 93 -7.36 10.63 2.89
N PRO A 94 -6.48 11.65 2.93
CA PRO A 94 -5.05 11.39 2.89
C PRO A 94 -4.58 10.72 4.20
N ARG A 95 -5.34 10.93 5.30
CA ARG A 95 -4.97 10.79 6.73
C ARG A 95 -3.62 11.41 7.04
N THR A 96 -3.46 11.98 8.23
CA THR A 96 -2.26 12.78 8.56
C THR A 96 -1.19 11.96 9.29
N ASN A 97 -1.47 10.69 9.57
CA ASN A 97 -0.64 9.84 10.42
C ASN A 97 0.64 9.35 9.74
N ALA A 98 1.71 9.21 10.51
CA ALA A 98 2.90 8.46 10.11
C ALA A 98 2.80 6.99 10.57
N ILE A 99 3.43 6.08 9.83
CA ILE A 99 3.51 4.66 10.23
C ILE A 99 4.36 4.55 11.49
N GLU A 100 3.73 4.11 12.58
CA GLU A 100 4.38 3.79 13.85
C GLU A 100 4.73 2.29 13.89
N ILE A 101 5.97 1.97 14.22
CA ILE A 101 6.44 0.60 14.48
C ILE A 101 7.18 0.62 15.82
N ASN A 102 6.70 -0.14 16.80
CA ASN A 102 7.32 -0.27 18.13
C ASN A 102 7.59 1.08 18.83
N GLY A 103 6.71 2.07 18.66
CA GLY A 103 6.86 3.41 19.25
C GLY A 103 7.74 4.39 18.46
N GLU A 104 8.30 3.96 17.32
CA GLU A 104 9.10 4.81 16.42
C GLU A 104 8.35 5.08 15.11
N TYR A 105 8.53 6.26 14.53
CA TYR A 105 7.79 6.69 13.34
C TYR A 105 8.66 6.61 12.09
N ARG A 106 8.18 5.91 11.06
CA ARG A 106 8.93 5.66 9.84
C ARG A 106 9.05 6.91 8.96
N THR A 107 10.26 7.17 8.48
CA THR A 107 10.50 8.17 7.41
C THR A 107 10.21 7.64 6.00
N SER A 108 10.01 6.31 5.87
CA SER A 108 9.73 5.63 4.59
C SER A 108 9.19 4.21 4.82
N ILE A 109 8.41 3.71 3.86
CA ILE A 109 7.95 2.32 3.80
C ILE A 109 9.11 1.38 3.44
N ILE A 110 9.98 1.77 2.50
CA ILE A 110 11.14 0.95 2.14
C ILE A 110 12.14 0.87 3.30
N VAL A 111 12.47 -0.36 3.68
CA VAL A 111 13.38 -0.65 4.80
C VAL A 111 14.64 -1.40 4.38
N SER A 112 14.63 -2.02 3.19
CA SER A 112 15.69 -2.92 2.74
C SER A 112 16.99 -2.19 2.42
N THR A 113 16.92 -0.91 2.07
CA THR A 113 18.08 -0.05 1.83
C THR A 113 18.28 0.94 2.97
N ALA A 114 19.55 1.23 3.29
CA ALA A 114 19.91 2.17 4.35
C ALA A 114 19.35 3.58 4.11
N ASN A 115 19.22 4.01 2.86
CA ASN A 115 18.67 5.30 2.45
C ASN A 115 17.18 5.24 2.06
N GLY A 116 16.51 4.09 2.23
CA GLY A 116 15.08 3.93 1.97
C GLY A 116 14.67 4.20 0.52
N GLN A 117 15.60 4.04 -0.43
CA GLN A 117 15.31 4.13 -1.86
C GLN A 117 15.03 2.75 -2.45
N ILE A 118 14.30 2.71 -3.57
CA ILE A 118 14.10 1.49 -4.35
C ILE A 118 15.47 1.05 -4.90
N PRO A 119 15.90 -0.21 -4.65
CA PRO A 119 17.22 -0.70 -5.04
C PRO A 119 17.28 -1.12 -6.52
N TYR A 120 17.08 -0.17 -7.45
CA TYR A 120 17.12 -0.49 -8.89
C TYR A 120 18.50 -0.97 -9.36
N ILE A 121 18.52 -1.97 -10.22
CA ILE A 121 19.70 -2.30 -11.03
C ILE A 121 20.02 -1.08 -11.91
N GLY A 122 21.25 -0.57 -11.83
CA GLY A 122 21.65 0.64 -12.54
C GLY A 122 21.30 1.96 -11.83
N GLY A 123 20.59 1.92 -10.69
CA GLY A 123 20.33 3.07 -9.83
C GLY A 123 19.10 3.91 -10.17
N GLU A 124 18.38 3.59 -11.25
CA GLU A 124 17.15 4.28 -11.65
C GLU A 124 16.09 3.32 -12.18
N ASN A 125 14.84 3.79 -12.23
CA ASN A 125 13.75 2.99 -12.76
C ASN A 125 14.00 2.66 -14.25
N PRO A 126 13.95 1.38 -14.66
CA PRO A 126 14.29 0.98 -16.02
C PRO A 126 13.30 1.47 -17.09
N ARG A 127 12.10 1.93 -16.69
CA ARG A 127 11.00 2.38 -17.59
C ARG A 127 10.73 1.38 -18.73
N ASN A 128 10.83 0.10 -18.42
CA ASN A 128 10.66 -1.01 -19.35
C ASN A 128 9.27 -1.66 -19.24
N ASP A 129 8.36 -1.09 -18.44
CA ASP A 129 6.97 -1.52 -18.35
C ASP A 129 6.26 -1.31 -19.69
N LEU A 130 5.17 -2.07 -19.90
CA LEU A 130 4.47 -2.11 -21.17
C LEU A 130 3.93 -0.74 -21.60
N ARG A 131 3.48 0.09 -20.64
CA ARG A 131 2.99 1.44 -20.95
C ARG A 131 4.14 2.36 -21.38
N SER A 132 5.28 2.32 -20.68
CA SER A 132 6.48 3.06 -21.10
C SER A 132 6.97 2.62 -22.49
N LYS A 133 6.87 1.32 -22.82
CA LYS A 133 7.17 0.80 -24.17
C LYS A 133 6.20 1.29 -25.25
N TRP A 134 4.93 1.51 -24.93
CA TRP A 134 3.99 2.11 -25.89
C TRP A 134 4.26 3.60 -26.09
N LEU A 135 4.52 4.34 -25.01
CA LEU A 135 4.83 5.77 -25.05
C LEU A 135 6.15 6.10 -25.76
N SER A 136 7.05 5.12 -25.89
CA SER A 136 8.31 5.32 -26.63
C SER A 136 8.15 5.16 -28.15
N GLN A 137 6.97 4.73 -28.63
CA GLN A 137 6.71 4.60 -30.06
C GLN A 137 6.52 5.98 -30.72
N PRO A 138 6.96 6.16 -31.97
CA PRO A 138 6.79 7.43 -32.68
C PRO A 138 5.31 7.81 -32.80
N ASN A 139 4.98 9.05 -32.44
CA ASN A 139 3.63 9.62 -32.52
C ASN A 139 2.58 8.93 -31.63
N VAL A 140 2.99 8.41 -30.46
CA VAL A 140 2.07 7.90 -29.44
C VAL A 140 2.10 8.81 -28.22
N GLU A 141 1.02 9.54 -27.99
CA GLU A 141 0.80 10.37 -26.81
C GLU A 141 0.11 9.57 -25.68
N ALA A 142 0.13 10.13 -24.47
CA ALA A 142 -0.35 9.48 -23.25
C ALA A 142 -1.83 9.06 -23.24
N TYR A 143 -2.63 9.55 -24.20
CA TYR A 143 -4.07 9.34 -24.26
C TYR A 143 -4.57 8.94 -25.66
N ASP A 144 -3.68 8.62 -26.59
CA ASP A 144 -4.01 8.32 -28.00
C ASP A 144 -4.72 6.99 -28.21
N GLY A 145 -4.80 6.14 -27.18
CA GLY A 145 -5.46 4.84 -27.25
C GLY A 145 -5.87 4.32 -25.90
N HIS A 146 -6.88 3.45 -25.90
CA HIS A 146 -7.36 2.80 -24.68
C HIS A 146 -6.27 1.97 -24.00
N GLU A 147 -5.31 1.41 -24.74
CA GLU A 147 -4.21 0.63 -24.16
C GLU A 147 -3.20 1.52 -23.41
N VAL A 148 -2.87 2.70 -23.96
CA VAL A 148 -1.88 3.64 -23.38
C VAL A 148 -2.44 4.41 -22.17
N ARG A 149 -3.77 4.53 -22.07
CA ARG A 149 -4.43 5.16 -20.93
C ARG A 149 -4.12 4.41 -19.62
N PRO A 150 -3.86 5.13 -18.52
CA PRO A 150 -3.62 4.51 -17.21
C PRO A 150 -4.74 3.54 -16.81
N LEU A 151 -4.39 2.45 -16.13
CA LEU A 151 -5.37 1.42 -15.70
C LEU A 151 -6.48 2.01 -14.81
N ALA A 152 -6.14 2.98 -13.96
CA ALA A 152 -7.09 3.66 -13.10
C ALA A 152 -8.11 4.52 -13.87
N GLU A 153 -7.74 5.12 -15.00
CA GLU A 153 -8.70 5.85 -15.85
C GLU A 153 -9.67 4.90 -16.56
N ARG A 154 -9.25 3.65 -16.77
CA ARG A 154 -10.05 2.61 -17.41
C ARG A 154 -10.86 1.80 -16.41
N CYS A 155 -10.78 2.14 -15.11
CA CYS A 155 -11.38 1.38 -14.01
C CYS A 155 -11.01 -0.10 -14.00
N LEU A 156 -9.79 -0.45 -14.47
CA LEU A 156 -9.29 -1.82 -14.49
C LEU A 156 -8.58 -2.22 -13.20
N MET A 157 -7.95 -1.24 -12.55
CA MET A 157 -7.23 -1.37 -11.30
C MET A 157 -7.25 -0.02 -10.60
N THR A 158 -7.21 0.00 -9.27
CA THR A 158 -6.99 1.25 -8.54
C THR A 158 -5.61 1.88 -8.82
N PHE A 159 -5.44 3.15 -8.45
CA PHE A 159 -4.18 3.88 -8.62
C PHE A 159 -3.18 3.62 -7.49
N SER A 160 -1.92 3.97 -7.74
CA SER A 160 -0.84 4.01 -6.73
C SER A 160 -0.64 2.72 -5.92
N SER A 161 -1.00 1.56 -6.47
CA SER A 161 -0.91 0.26 -5.77
C SER A 161 -1.85 0.14 -4.56
N GLY A 162 -3.00 0.84 -4.55
CA GLY A 162 -3.96 0.76 -3.45
C GLY A 162 -4.48 -0.67 -3.22
N ALA A 163 -4.86 -1.39 -4.27
CA ALA A 163 -5.37 -2.75 -4.16
C ALA A 163 -4.27 -3.79 -3.95
N GLY A 164 -3.04 -3.39 -4.31
CA GLY A 164 -1.88 -4.25 -4.29
C GLY A 164 -2.02 -5.51 -5.14
N PRO A 165 -1.17 -6.51 -4.88
CA PRO A 165 -0.02 -6.43 -3.97
C PRO A 165 1.18 -5.64 -4.58
N PRO A 166 1.94 -4.88 -3.77
CA PRO A 166 1.67 -4.56 -2.36
C PRO A 166 0.60 -3.47 -2.20
N MET A 167 -0.13 -3.46 -1.08
CA MET A 167 -1.13 -2.45 -0.76
C MET A 167 -0.46 -1.21 -0.15
N LEU A 168 -0.31 -0.17 -0.95
CA LEU A 168 0.31 1.09 -0.52
C LEU A 168 -0.74 2.12 -0.07
N PRO A 169 -0.40 3.00 0.88
CA PRO A 169 -1.23 4.17 1.17
C PRO A 169 -1.32 5.06 -0.07
N THR A 170 -2.52 5.51 -0.38
CA THR A 170 -2.83 6.39 -1.50
C THR A 170 -3.51 7.67 -1.00
N LEU A 171 -3.90 8.55 -1.91
CA LEU A 171 -4.48 9.85 -1.56
C LEU A 171 -5.86 9.76 -0.86
N TYR A 172 -6.64 8.73 -1.16
CA TYR A 172 -7.96 8.44 -0.59
C TYR A 172 -8.35 7.00 -0.96
N ASN A 173 -9.45 6.47 -0.41
CA ASN A 173 -9.89 5.08 -0.59
C ASN A 173 -8.94 4.03 0.01
N ASN A 174 -8.38 4.33 1.17
CA ASN A 174 -7.43 3.48 1.88
C ASN A 174 -8.11 2.50 2.83
N ASN A 175 -9.37 2.13 2.60
CA ASN A 175 -10.09 1.16 3.41
C ASN A 175 -10.13 -0.22 2.74
N TYR A 176 -9.97 -1.25 3.57
CA TYR A 176 -9.91 -2.65 3.16
C TYR A 176 -10.85 -3.46 4.03
N GLN A 177 -11.70 -4.27 3.42
CA GLN A 177 -12.46 -5.27 4.14
C GLN A 177 -11.74 -6.62 4.03
N ILE A 178 -11.41 -7.21 5.17
CA ILE A 178 -10.89 -8.57 5.26
C ILE A 178 -12.03 -9.51 5.65
N VAL A 179 -12.25 -10.54 4.85
CA VAL A 179 -13.17 -11.65 5.14
C VAL A 179 -12.37 -12.94 5.17
N GLN A 180 -12.52 -13.72 6.23
CA GLN A 180 -11.77 -14.96 6.41
C GLN A 180 -12.72 -16.14 6.47
N THR A 181 -12.30 -17.23 5.85
CA THR A 181 -12.91 -18.55 5.98
C THR A 181 -11.80 -19.55 6.24
N GLN A 182 -12.15 -20.79 6.59
CA GLN A 182 -11.16 -21.86 6.78
C GLN A 182 -10.23 -22.06 5.55
N ASN A 183 -10.71 -21.75 4.34
CA ASN A 183 -10.00 -22.08 3.09
C ASN A 183 -9.57 -20.86 2.27
N TYR A 184 -10.00 -19.65 2.65
CA TYR A 184 -9.78 -18.43 1.88
C TYR A 184 -9.70 -17.21 2.78
N VAL A 185 -8.87 -16.25 2.37
CA VAL A 185 -8.92 -14.86 2.80
C VAL A 185 -9.32 -14.01 1.60
N MET A 186 -10.31 -13.14 1.77
CA MET A 186 -10.65 -12.12 0.80
C MET A 186 -10.20 -10.76 1.34
N ILE A 187 -9.54 -9.98 0.50
CA ILE A 187 -9.28 -8.56 0.75
C ILE A 187 -10.03 -7.77 -0.32
N LEU A 188 -11.03 -7.00 0.10
CA LEU A 188 -11.79 -6.09 -0.75
C LEU A 188 -11.34 -4.67 -0.51
N VAL A 189 -11.00 -3.96 -1.58
CA VAL A 189 -10.52 -2.57 -1.54
C VAL A 189 -11.69 -1.64 -1.84
N GLU A 190 -11.75 -0.50 -1.16
CA GLU A 190 -12.84 0.46 -1.27
C GLU A 190 -13.08 0.99 -2.70
N MET A 191 -12.01 1.14 -3.48
CA MET A 191 -12.08 1.67 -4.84
C MET A 191 -12.08 0.54 -5.88
N VAL A 192 -12.81 0.79 -6.98
CA VAL A 192 -13.01 -0.19 -8.06
C VAL A 192 -13.82 -1.39 -7.53
N HIS A 193 -13.67 -2.57 -8.10
CA HIS A 193 -14.28 -3.82 -7.62
C HIS A 193 -13.15 -4.81 -7.31
N ASP A 194 -12.04 -4.29 -6.78
CA ASP A 194 -10.80 -5.02 -6.58
C ASP A 194 -10.95 -5.92 -5.35
N ALA A 195 -11.33 -7.18 -5.61
CA ALA A 195 -11.42 -8.25 -4.63
C ALA A 195 -10.29 -9.27 -4.85
N ARG A 196 -9.35 -9.33 -3.91
CA ARG A 196 -8.28 -10.33 -3.88
C ARG A 196 -8.77 -11.56 -3.13
N ILE A 197 -9.03 -12.65 -3.87
CA ILE A 197 -9.44 -13.94 -3.30
C ILE A 197 -8.20 -14.82 -3.16
N ILE A 198 -7.76 -15.01 -1.92
CA ILE A 198 -6.52 -15.69 -1.56
C ILE A 198 -6.86 -17.07 -1.02
N PRO A 199 -6.73 -18.15 -1.80
CA PRO A 199 -6.82 -19.51 -1.27
C PRO A 199 -5.73 -19.80 -0.24
N LEU A 200 -6.09 -20.53 0.81
CA LEU A 200 -5.18 -20.96 1.88
C LEU A 200 -4.69 -22.40 1.65
N ASP A 201 -3.41 -22.65 1.97
CA ASP A 201 -2.76 -23.96 1.95
C ASP A 201 -2.95 -24.71 0.61
N LYS A 202 -2.83 -23.97 -0.49
CA LYS A 202 -2.85 -24.48 -1.86
C LYS A 202 -1.46 -24.37 -2.48
N ASP A 203 -1.19 -25.16 -3.52
CA ASP A 203 0.03 -24.99 -4.29
C ASP A 203 -0.07 -23.72 -5.18
N PRO A 204 0.86 -22.76 -5.06
CA PRO A 204 0.89 -21.54 -5.87
C PRO A 204 1.11 -21.77 -7.37
N ASN A 205 1.42 -23.00 -7.79
CA ASN A 205 1.56 -23.38 -9.20
C ASN A 205 0.27 -23.97 -9.80
N LEU A 206 -0.81 -24.08 -9.03
CA LEU A 206 -2.04 -24.74 -9.51
C LEU A 206 -2.76 -23.98 -10.62
N ARG A 207 -2.39 -22.72 -10.89
CA ARG A 207 -3.06 -21.87 -11.87
C ARG A 207 -2.04 -21.09 -12.68
N ASP A 208 -1.99 -21.39 -13.97
CA ASP A 208 -1.22 -20.61 -14.95
C ASP A 208 -2.16 -19.59 -15.61
N MET A 209 -2.46 -18.52 -14.87
CA MET A 209 -3.30 -17.43 -15.35
C MET A 209 -2.74 -16.10 -14.86
N GLU A 210 -2.47 -15.21 -15.80
CA GLU A 210 -2.11 -13.83 -15.51
C GLU A 210 -3.36 -13.05 -15.07
N LYS A 211 -3.35 -12.57 -13.83
CA LYS A 211 -4.44 -11.78 -13.25
C LYS A 211 -3.98 -10.35 -13.00
N TRP A 212 -4.91 -9.39 -13.02
CA TRP A 212 -4.59 -7.99 -12.77
C TRP A 212 -3.84 -7.75 -11.45
N MET A 213 -4.24 -8.44 -10.38
CA MET A 213 -3.60 -8.38 -9.06
C MET A 213 -2.63 -9.56 -8.81
N GLY A 214 -2.26 -10.29 -9.86
CA GLY A 214 -1.53 -11.55 -9.75
C GLY A 214 -2.35 -12.70 -9.16
N ASP A 215 -1.74 -13.88 -9.11
CA ASP A 215 -2.29 -15.07 -8.48
C ASP A 215 -1.70 -15.24 -7.08
N SER A 216 -2.51 -14.91 -6.07
CA SER A 216 -2.13 -14.99 -4.66
C SER A 216 -2.43 -16.37 -4.08
N VAL A 217 -1.53 -16.87 -3.24
CA VAL A 217 -1.75 -18.01 -2.35
C VAL A 217 -1.28 -17.66 -0.94
N GLY A 218 -2.12 -17.98 0.03
CA GLY A 218 -1.86 -17.73 1.44
C GLY A 218 -1.55 -18.99 2.22
N TYR A 219 -0.82 -18.85 3.31
CA TYR A 219 -0.59 -19.89 4.31
C TYR A 219 -0.23 -19.24 5.65
N TRP A 220 -0.36 -19.99 6.74
CA TRP A 220 -0.08 -19.50 8.09
C TRP A 220 1.31 -19.93 8.56
N GLU A 221 2.12 -18.96 8.99
CA GLU A 221 3.37 -19.19 9.73
C GLU A 221 3.15 -18.76 11.18
N ASN A 222 2.82 -19.71 12.06
CA ASN A 222 2.31 -19.42 13.39
C ASN A 222 1.07 -18.50 13.31
N ASP A 223 1.15 -17.30 13.88
CA ASP A 223 0.07 -16.30 13.90
C ASP A 223 0.21 -15.24 12.80
N THR A 224 1.05 -15.49 11.79
CA THR A 224 1.22 -14.58 10.65
C THR A 224 0.62 -15.19 9.39
N LEU A 225 -0.31 -14.47 8.77
CA LEU A 225 -0.75 -14.82 7.41
C LEU A 225 0.33 -14.36 6.43
N VAL A 226 0.87 -15.30 5.66
CA VAL A 226 1.82 -15.03 4.59
C VAL A 226 1.11 -15.23 3.27
N VAL A 227 1.21 -14.25 2.37
CA VAL A 227 0.57 -14.29 1.05
C VAL A 227 1.65 -14.09 -0.02
N GLN A 228 1.89 -15.11 -0.82
CA GLN A 228 2.78 -15.01 -1.98
C GLN A 228 1.95 -14.79 -3.23
N THR A 229 2.36 -13.83 -4.07
CA THR A 229 1.69 -13.49 -5.32
C THR A 229 2.69 -13.42 -6.47
N LYS A 230 2.32 -14.00 -7.61
CA LYS A 230 3.08 -13.99 -8.87
C LYS A 230 2.12 -13.89 -10.06
N ASN A 231 2.60 -14.02 -11.30
CA ASN A 231 1.77 -14.06 -12.51
C ASN A 231 0.86 -12.82 -12.64
N PHE A 232 1.47 -11.64 -12.49
CA PHE A 232 0.78 -10.36 -12.68
C PHE A 232 0.49 -10.13 -14.15
N HIS A 233 -0.65 -9.50 -14.44
CA HIS A 233 -0.99 -9.11 -15.79
C HIS A 233 0.11 -8.18 -16.37
N PRO A 234 0.56 -8.33 -17.63
CA PRO A 234 1.71 -7.60 -18.17
C PRO A 234 1.59 -6.07 -18.20
N GLN A 235 0.37 -5.53 -18.11
CA GLN A 235 0.12 -4.08 -17.98
C GLN A 235 0.25 -3.58 -16.54
N GLN A 236 0.36 -4.47 -15.56
CA GLN A 236 0.60 -4.17 -14.16
C GLN A 236 2.09 -4.39 -13.88
N SER A 237 2.80 -3.29 -13.67
CA SER A 237 4.22 -3.28 -13.31
C SER A 237 4.38 -2.41 -12.06
N PHE A 238 4.88 -3.01 -10.99
CA PHE A 238 5.18 -2.27 -9.78
C PHE A 238 6.51 -1.54 -9.98
N ARG A 239 6.43 -0.24 -10.25
CA ARG A 239 7.61 0.63 -10.32
C ARG A 239 8.70 0.06 -11.27
N GLY A 240 8.30 -0.44 -12.44
CA GLY A 240 9.24 -0.95 -13.45
C GLY A 240 9.65 -2.41 -13.23
N SER A 241 8.94 -3.15 -12.37
CA SER A 241 9.10 -4.59 -12.24
C SER A 241 8.86 -5.32 -13.57
N SER A 242 9.53 -6.46 -13.73
CA SER A 242 9.42 -7.42 -14.80
C SER A 242 8.27 -8.42 -14.57
N ASP A 243 8.12 -9.35 -15.51
CA ASP A 243 7.22 -10.50 -15.41
C ASP A 243 7.69 -11.56 -14.39
N GLN A 244 8.91 -11.45 -13.87
CA GLN A 244 9.45 -12.32 -12.81
C GLN A 244 9.16 -11.80 -11.40
N MET A 245 8.33 -10.75 -11.27
CA MET A 245 7.99 -10.18 -9.97
C MET A 245 7.22 -11.18 -9.11
N ILE A 246 7.73 -11.40 -7.89
CA ILE A 246 7.05 -12.10 -6.81
C ILE A 246 6.88 -11.13 -5.65
N VAL A 247 5.66 -11.02 -5.13
CA VAL A 247 5.37 -10.22 -3.93
C VAL A 247 4.99 -11.16 -2.80
N THR A 248 5.71 -11.06 -1.68
CA THR A 248 5.39 -11.78 -0.44
C THR A 248 4.92 -10.78 0.59
N GLU A 249 3.64 -10.85 0.97
CA GLU A 249 3.01 -10.03 2.00
C GLU A 249 2.89 -10.80 3.31
N ARG A 250 2.99 -10.11 4.44
CA ARG A 250 2.83 -10.67 5.79
C ARG A 250 1.89 -9.80 6.60
N PHE A 251 0.92 -10.44 7.24
CA PHE A 251 -0.09 -9.80 8.09
C PHE A 251 0.00 -10.37 9.50
N GLU A 252 0.35 -9.51 10.45
CA GLU A 252 0.52 -9.85 11.87
C GLU A 252 -0.46 -9.01 12.70
N LEU A 253 -1.41 -9.66 13.39
CA LEU A 253 -2.38 -8.97 14.24
C LEU A 253 -1.69 -8.59 15.56
N LEU A 254 -1.57 -7.30 15.85
CA LEU A 254 -0.86 -6.78 17.04
C LEU A 254 -1.79 -6.35 18.17
N SER A 255 -3.02 -5.95 17.84
CA SER A 255 -4.07 -5.56 18.77
C SER A 255 -5.43 -5.66 18.07
N GLU A 256 -6.52 -5.35 18.77
CA GLU A 256 -7.87 -5.27 18.20
C GLU A 256 -7.99 -4.27 17.03
N ASP A 257 -7.08 -3.29 16.96
CA ASP A 257 -7.11 -2.15 16.04
C ASP A 257 -5.82 -1.98 15.22
N LYS A 258 -4.85 -2.91 15.31
CA LYS A 258 -3.60 -2.86 14.52
C LYS A 258 -3.25 -4.20 13.88
N ILE A 259 -3.11 -4.18 12.55
CA ILE A 259 -2.40 -5.19 11.78
C ILE A 259 -1.09 -4.59 11.29
N LYS A 260 0.03 -5.24 11.61
CA LYS A 260 1.30 -4.95 10.99
C LYS A 260 1.37 -5.67 9.65
N TYR A 261 1.33 -4.86 8.61
CA TYR A 261 1.50 -5.27 7.22
C TYR A 261 2.94 -5.01 6.78
N SER A 262 3.60 -6.05 6.25
CA SER A 262 4.88 -5.90 5.58
C SER A 262 4.87 -6.66 4.26
N PHE A 263 5.75 -6.27 3.35
CA PHE A 263 5.89 -6.94 2.07
C PHE A 263 7.35 -6.94 1.61
N THR A 264 7.64 -7.89 0.74
CA THR A 264 8.92 -8.07 0.07
C THR A 264 8.65 -8.25 -1.42
N ILE A 265 9.45 -7.62 -2.28
CA ILE A 265 9.33 -7.74 -3.73
C ILE A 265 10.62 -8.34 -4.27
N GLU A 266 10.51 -9.52 -4.86
CA GLU A 266 11.60 -10.19 -5.54
C GLU A 266 11.44 -10.02 -7.04
N ASP A 267 12.41 -9.39 -7.68
CA ASP A 267 12.51 -9.31 -9.14
C ASP A 267 13.99 -9.15 -9.54
N PRO A 268 14.66 -10.25 -9.90
CA PRO A 268 16.09 -10.25 -10.17
C PRO A 268 16.48 -9.47 -11.43
N LEU A 269 15.50 -9.08 -12.27
CA LEU A 269 15.74 -8.30 -13.47
C LEU A 269 15.67 -6.79 -13.22
N THR A 270 15.09 -6.36 -12.10
CA THR A 270 14.82 -4.95 -11.80
C THR A 270 15.51 -4.46 -10.54
N PHE A 271 15.59 -5.30 -9.50
CA PHE A 271 16.06 -4.89 -8.17
C PHE A 271 17.34 -5.64 -7.78
N THR A 272 18.28 -4.94 -7.11
CA THR A 272 19.54 -5.55 -6.63
C THR A 272 19.35 -6.39 -5.38
N GLN A 273 18.23 -6.21 -4.68
CA GLN A 273 17.87 -6.94 -3.46
C GLN A 273 16.35 -6.86 -3.23
N PRO A 274 15.78 -7.82 -2.49
CA PRO A 274 14.37 -7.81 -2.08
C PRO A 274 13.99 -6.65 -1.12
#